data_AF-W5YAT7-F1
#
_entry.id   AF-W5YAT7-F1
#
_cell.length_a   1.000
_cell.length_b   1.000
_cell.length_c   1.000
_cell.angle_alpha   90.00
_cell.angle_beta   90.00
_cell.angle_gamma   90.00
#
_symmetry.space_group_name_H-M   'P 1'
#
loop_
_entity.id
_entity.type
_entity.pdbx_description
1 polymer ?
#
loop_
_entity_poly.entity_id
_entity_poly.type
_entity_poly.pdbx_seq_one_letter_code
_entity_poly.pdbx_strand_id
1 'polypeptide(L)'
;MSTPRALRLPAALTGSVAMLTAPESDALRLLERYYRVRREGWPENGEYFTGAFFDEWNDQPIPQRASKFTAEDIVAVSYLSVVIPARAIVELLEFRAPELNECLARAVVECTDYATLKDVPLELTDPEIQGALPPDERWAPLQLERMLRAIRGIGPVSASKLIAHKLPHIYPVYDREVAALALPSRHYLHPLHRTLRETDLGEKLAALREAAALPASVPLLRVFDVVAWMEATHPASRSSPKV
;
A
#
# COMPACT_ATOMS: atom_id res chain seq x y z
N MET A 1 34.06 -19.81 -4.45
CA MET A 1 33.55 -18.60 -5.14
C MET A 1 32.23 -18.97 -5.79
N SER A 2 31.13 -18.75 -5.09
CA SER A 2 29.79 -19.02 -5.63
C SER A 2 29.42 -17.90 -6.60
N THR A 3 29.12 -18.27 -7.83
CA THR A 3 28.55 -17.39 -8.86
C THR A 3 27.25 -16.77 -8.34
N PRO A 4 27.01 -15.46 -8.53
CA PRO A 4 25.72 -14.86 -8.22
C PRO A 4 24.68 -15.52 -9.11
N ARG A 5 23.72 -16.21 -8.48
CA ARG A 5 22.63 -16.88 -9.17
C ARG A 5 21.83 -15.79 -9.89
N ALA A 6 21.81 -15.83 -11.23
CA ALA A 6 21.07 -14.88 -12.04
C ALA A 6 19.62 -14.77 -11.53
N LEU A 7 19.27 -13.54 -11.15
CA LEU A 7 18.06 -13.15 -10.46
C LEU A 7 16.83 -13.46 -11.33
N ARG A 8 16.01 -14.44 -10.94
CA ARG A 8 14.66 -14.56 -11.49
C ARG A 8 13.72 -13.78 -10.58
N LEU A 9 13.26 -12.62 -11.05
CA LEU A 9 12.01 -12.05 -10.58
C LEU A 9 10.95 -13.17 -10.64
N PRO A 10 10.11 -13.35 -9.62
CA PRO A 10 8.93 -14.21 -9.73
C PRO A 10 8.15 -13.78 -10.97
N ALA A 11 7.79 -14.71 -11.85
CA ALA A 11 7.12 -14.39 -13.11
C ALA A 11 5.86 -13.51 -12.95
N ALA A 12 5.24 -13.53 -11.77
CA ALA A 12 4.11 -12.69 -11.38
C ALA A 12 4.48 -11.20 -11.19
N LEU A 13 5.65 -10.87 -10.62
CA LEU A 13 6.14 -9.48 -10.55
C LEU A 13 6.49 -8.95 -11.93
N THR A 14 6.98 -9.82 -12.81
CA THR A 14 7.30 -9.44 -14.19
C THR A 14 6.08 -8.92 -14.94
N GLY A 15 4.86 -9.41 -14.65
CA GLY A 15 3.62 -8.96 -15.30
C GLY A 15 3.17 -7.55 -14.90
N SER A 16 3.00 -7.29 -13.59
CA SER A 16 2.58 -5.97 -13.10
C SER A 16 3.65 -4.90 -13.27
N VAL A 17 4.94 -5.26 -13.14
CA VAL A 17 6.05 -4.36 -13.44
C VAL A 17 6.16 -4.13 -14.94
N ALA A 18 6.04 -5.16 -15.79
CA ALA A 18 6.00 -4.96 -17.24
C ALA A 18 4.83 -4.05 -17.65
N MET A 19 3.68 -4.12 -16.98
CA MET A 19 2.56 -3.22 -17.27
C MET A 19 2.86 -1.78 -16.85
N LEU A 20 3.28 -1.52 -15.60
CA LEU A 20 3.61 -0.17 -15.12
C LEU A 20 4.79 0.47 -15.85
N THR A 21 5.56 -0.34 -16.57
CA THR A 21 6.74 0.08 -17.34
C THR A 21 6.50 0.06 -18.85
N ALA A 22 5.31 -0.36 -19.31
CA ALA A 22 4.99 -0.44 -20.73
C ALA A 22 4.73 0.97 -21.30
N PRO A 23 5.32 1.34 -22.45
CA PRO A 23 5.04 2.61 -23.12
C PRO A 23 3.57 2.84 -23.46
N GLU A 24 2.80 1.76 -23.60
CA GLU A 24 1.37 1.74 -23.93
C GLU A 24 0.47 1.50 -22.71
N SER A 25 1.00 1.56 -21.48
CA SER A 25 0.19 1.30 -20.29
C SER A 25 -0.86 2.39 -20.09
N ASP A 26 -2.11 1.96 -19.91
CA ASP A 26 -3.23 2.83 -19.61
C ASP A 26 -3.18 3.43 -18.19
N ALA A 27 -2.05 3.28 -17.49
CA ALA A 27 -1.85 3.63 -16.09
C ALA A 27 -2.19 5.10 -15.80
N LEU A 28 -1.81 6.02 -16.68
CA LEU A 28 -2.15 7.45 -16.52
C LEU A 28 -3.67 7.64 -16.54
N ARG A 29 -4.36 7.07 -17.54
CA ARG A 29 -5.82 7.18 -17.65
C ARG A 29 -6.54 6.52 -16.47
N LEU A 30 -6.05 5.38 -15.99
CA LEU A 30 -6.60 4.71 -14.80
C LEU A 30 -6.46 5.58 -13.55
N LEU A 31 -5.28 6.18 -13.38
CA LEU A 31 -4.97 7.06 -12.25
C LEU A 31 -5.80 8.35 -12.29
N GLU A 32 -5.89 9.01 -13.46
CA GLU A 32 -6.73 10.18 -13.69
C GLU A 32 -8.22 9.88 -13.46
N ARG A 33 -8.69 8.71 -13.91
CA ARG A 33 -10.06 8.26 -13.66
C ARG A 33 -10.32 8.04 -12.17
N TYR A 34 -9.37 7.44 -11.45
CA TYR A 34 -9.50 7.17 -10.02
C TYR A 34 -9.57 8.47 -9.20
N TYR A 35 -8.67 9.42 -9.50
CA TYR A 35 -8.58 10.70 -8.78
C TYR A 35 -9.42 11.83 -9.39
N ARG A 36 -10.29 11.55 -10.38
CA ARG A 36 -11.09 12.57 -11.08
C ARG A 36 -11.80 13.52 -10.12
N VAL A 37 -12.44 12.98 -9.08
CA VAL A 37 -13.18 13.77 -8.08
C VAL A 37 -12.31 14.76 -7.30
N ARG A 38 -11.03 14.44 -7.09
CA ARG A 38 -10.05 15.33 -6.45
C ARG A 38 -9.48 16.36 -7.42
N ARG A 39 -9.44 16.05 -8.72
CA ARG A 39 -8.88 16.92 -9.77
C ARG A 39 -9.89 17.91 -10.35
N GLU A 40 -11.12 17.45 -10.56
CA GLU A 40 -12.14 18.15 -11.35
C GLU A 40 -13.37 18.55 -10.51
N GLY A 41 -13.42 18.15 -9.24
CA GLY A 41 -14.56 18.41 -8.36
C GLY A 41 -15.66 17.35 -8.48
N TRP A 42 -16.85 17.68 -7.97
CA TRP A 42 -17.93 16.70 -7.82
C TRP A 42 -18.53 16.34 -9.19
N PRO A 43 -18.60 15.04 -9.54
CA PRO A 43 -19.15 14.62 -10.82
C PRO A 43 -20.68 14.73 -10.80
N GLU A 44 -21.27 15.23 -11.90
CA GLU A 44 -22.72 15.39 -12.03
C GLU A 44 -23.50 14.07 -11.91
N ASN A 45 -22.90 12.95 -12.34
CA ASN A 45 -23.50 11.62 -12.24
C ASN A 45 -23.32 10.97 -10.85
N GLY A 46 -22.60 11.61 -9.93
CA GLY A 46 -22.31 11.10 -8.59
C GLY A 46 -21.35 9.91 -8.54
N GLU A 47 -20.77 9.48 -9.66
CA GLU A 47 -19.85 8.33 -9.69
C GLU A 47 -18.41 8.77 -9.41
N TYR A 48 -17.84 8.29 -8.31
CA TYR A 48 -16.44 8.52 -7.97
C TYR A 48 -15.86 7.39 -7.14
N PHE A 49 -14.54 7.31 -7.07
CA PHE A 49 -13.84 6.37 -6.20
C PHE A 49 -13.63 7.01 -4.84
N THR A 50 -14.33 6.52 -3.81
CA THR A 50 -14.18 7.00 -2.43
C THR A 50 -12.75 6.90 -1.94
N GLY A 51 -11.99 5.91 -2.41
CA GLY A 51 -10.60 5.73 -2.02
C GLY A 51 -9.64 6.80 -2.52
N ALA A 52 -10.09 7.79 -3.30
CA ALA A 52 -9.32 8.99 -3.65
C ALA A 52 -9.15 9.95 -2.45
N PHE A 53 -9.90 9.72 -1.35
CA PHE A 53 -9.85 10.50 -0.10
C PHE A 53 -9.08 9.77 1.02
N PHE A 54 -8.39 8.66 0.71
CA PHE A 54 -7.67 7.87 1.70
C PHE A 54 -6.44 8.61 2.28
N ASP A 55 -5.72 9.34 1.43
CA ASP A 55 -4.43 9.97 1.81
C ASP A 55 -4.59 11.40 2.37
N GLU A 56 -5.76 12.02 2.16
CA GLU A 56 -6.04 13.43 2.50
C GLU A 56 -7.46 13.60 3.04
N TRP A 57 -7.62 14.46 4.06
CA TRP A 57 -8.91 14.80 4.63
C TRP A 57 -9.11 16.33 4.63
N ASN A 58 -10.22 16.84 4.07
CA ASN A 58 -10.51 18.28 3.97
C ASN A 58 -9.33 19.10 3.38
N ASP A 59 -8.66 18.57 2.36
CA ASP A 59 -7.48 19.16 1.74
C ASP A 59 -6.30 19.41 2.71
N GLN A 60 -6.35 18.78 3.89
CA GLN A 60 -5.24 18.70 4.81
C GLN A 60 -4.58 17.33 4.65
N PRO A 61 -3.23 17.30 4.58
CA PRO A 61 -2.50 16.05 4.70
C PRO A 61 -2.83 15.40 6.03
N ILE A 62 -3.09 14.09 6.00
CA ILE A 62 -3.25 13.32 7.21
C ILE A 62 -1.89 13.27 7.92
N PRO A 63 -1.81 13.50 9.25
CA PRO A 63 -0.54 13.47 9.98
C PRO A 63 0.19 12.15 9.77
N GLN A 64 1.22 12.18 8.93
CA GLN A 64 2.05 11.02 8.67
C GLN A 64 2.84 10.68 9.93
N ARG A 65 3.09 9.37 10.14
CA ARG A 65 3.89 8.88 11.27
C ARG A 65 3.33 9.29 12.65
N ALA A 66 2.02 9.50 12.75
CA ALA A 66 1.37 9.61 14.05
C ALA A 66 1.52 8.29 14.81
N SER A 67 1.93 8.35 16.08
CA SER A 67 2.19 7.18 16.92
C SER A 67 0.96 6.58 17.59
N LYS A 68 -0.25 6.96 17.15
CA LYS A 68 -1.52 6.50 17.72
C LYS A 68 -2.56 6.20 16.65
N PHE A 69 -3.31 5.12 16.82
CA PHE A 69 -4.55 4.90 16.09
C PHE A 69 -5.69 5.76 16.64
N THR A 70 -6.52 6.27 15.75
CA THR A 70 -7.65 7.16 16.05
C THR A 70 -8.89 6.78 15.24
N ALA A 71 -10.02 7.43 15.54
CA ALA A 71 -11.26 7.22 14.78
C ALA A 71 -11.10 7.62 13.30
N GLU A 72 -10.28 8.63 13.01
CA GLU A 72 -9.95 9.07 11.65
C GLU A 72 -9.30 7.96 10.83
N ASP A 73 -8.46 7.11 11.44
CA ASP A 73 -7.89 5.95 10.73
C ASP A 73 -8.98 4.96 10.30
N ILE A 74 -10.02 4.78 11.12
CA ILE A 74 -11.16 3.91 10.80
C ILE A 74 -11.96 4.49 9.63
N VAL A 75 -12.18 5.81 9.63
CA VAL A 75 -12.86 6.48 8.53
C VAL A 75 -12.02 6.41 7.25
N ALA A 76 -10.71 6.65 7.34
CA ALA A 76 -9.83 6.59 6.18
C ALA A 76 -9.85 5.21 5.51
N VAL A 77 -9.70 4.12 6.28
CA VAL A 77 -9.74 2.77 5.67
C VAL A 77 -11.12 2.43 5.08
N SER A 78 -12.19 3.06 5.56
CA SER A 78 -13.53 2.89 4.98
C SER A 78 -13.63 3.42 3.55
N TYR A 79 -12.84 4.44 3.20
CA TYR A 79 -12.74 4.94 1.83
C TYR A 79 -12.20 3.89 0.86
N LEU A 80 -11.41 2.93 1.35
CA LEU A 80 -10.92 1.79 0.58
C LEU A 80 -11.85 0.58 0.69
N SER A 81 -13.15 0.80 0.91
CA SER A 81 -14.20 -0.22 1.03
C SER A 81 -13.94 -1.25 2.13
N VAL A 82 -13.26 -0.86 3.22
CA VAL A 82 -13.05 -1.72 4.39
C VAL A 82 -13.99 -1.34 5.51
N VAL A 83 -14.73 -2.32 6.01
CA VAL A 83 -15.52 -2.19 7.23
C VAL A 83 -14.80 -2.93 8.36
N ILE A 84 -14.31 -2.19 9.35
CA ILE A 84 -13.81 -2.76 10.61
C ILE A 84 -15.00 -2.95 11.55
N PRO A 85 -15.29 -4.19 12.03
CA PRO A 85 -16.42 -4.42 12.94
C PRO A 85 -16.31 -3.59 14.22
N ALA A 86 -17.44 -3.11 14.76
CA ALA A 86 -17.47 -2.27 15.97
C ALA A 86 -16.68 -2.88 17.15
N ARG A 87 -16.77 -4.20 17.36
CA ARG A 87 -15.98 -4.89 18.39
C ARG A 87 -14.47 -4.77 18.16
N ALA A 88 -14.02 -4.88 16.92
CA ALA A 88 -12.62 -4.72 16.57
C ALA A 88 -12.16 -3.27 16.75
N ILE A 89 -13.02 -2.28 16.49
CA ILE A 89 -12.75 -0.86 16.75
C ILE A 89 -12.54 -0.62 18.25
N VAL A 90 -13.42 -1.17 19.10
CA VAL A 90 -13.27 -1.06 20.56
C VAL A 90 -11.99 -1.76 21.05
N GLU A 91 -11.66 -2.93 20.51
CA GLU A 91 -10.40 -3.60 20.83
C GLU A 91 -9.17 -2.77 20.39
N LEU A 92 -9.20 -2.16 19.19
CA LEU A 92 -8.12 -1.36 18.63
C LEU A 92 -7.91 -0.02 19.35
N LEU A 93 -8.98 0.72 19.62
CA LEU A 93 -8.92 2.09 20.13
C LEU A 93 -9.01 2.20 21.65
N GLU A 94 -9.52 1.18 22.34
CA GLU A 94 -9.68 1.19 23.80
C GLU A 94 -8.83 0.11 24.48
N PHE A 95 -9.15 -1.18 24.27
CA PHE A 95 -8.59 -2.24 25.10
C PHE A 95 -7.12 -2.57 24.82
N ARG A 96 -6.73 -2.61 23.54
CA ARG A 96 -5.35 -2.92 23.10
C ARG A 96 -4.60 -1.67 22.63
N ALA A 97 -5.20 -0.49 22.80
CA ALA A 97 -4.60 0.76 22.37
C ALA A 97 -3.21 1.01 22.96
N PRO A 98 -2.92 0.73 24.26
CA PRO A 98 -1.57 0.95 24.81
C PRO A 98 -0.49 0.17 24.06
N GLU A 99 -0.65 -1.15 23.92
CA GLU A 99 0.34 -2.02 23.27
C GLU A 99 0.44 -1.78 21.76
N LEU A 100 -0.68 -1.50 21.08
CA LEU A 100 -0.69 -1.21 19.64
C LEU A 100 -0.04 0.13 19.33
N ASN A 101 -0.32 1.16 20.14
CA ASN A 101 0.28 2.49 19.96
C ASN A 101 1.76 2.50 20.36
N GLU A 102 2.19 1.68 21.33
CA GLU A 102 3.60 1.49 21.63
C GLU A 102 4.34 0.85 20.44
N CYS A 103 3.78 -0.22 19.85
CA CYS A 103 4.34 -0.84 18.66
C CYS A 103 4.33 0.09 17.44
N LEU A 104 3.27 0.89 17.26
CA LEU A 104 3.20 1.91 16.22
C LEU A 104 4.24 3.03 16.44
N ALA A 105 4.46 3.47 17.67
CA ALA A 105 5.49 4.44 17.99
C ALA A 105 6.88 3.90 17.64
N ARG A 106 7.18 2.64 17.97
CA ARG A 106 8.40 1.96 17.53
C ARG A 106 8.50 1.90 16.01
N ALA A 107 7.42 1.52 15.31
CA ALA A 107 7.38 1.46 13.87
C ALA A 107 7.68 2.82 13.22
N VAL A 108 7.16 3.91 13.79
CA VAL A 108 7.46 5.28 13.37
C VAL A 108 8.95 5.61 13.57
N VAL A 109 9.51 5.29 14.74
CA VAL A 109 10.93 5.54 15.05
C VAL A 109 11.84 4.73 14.11
N GLU A 110 11.62 3.43 13.99
CA GLU A 110 12.40 2.53 13.13
C GLU A 110 12.32 2.91 11.64
N CYS A 111 11.28 3.64 11.23
CA CYS A 111 11.11 4.12 9.86
C CYS A 111 11.48 5.59 9.64
N THR A 112 11.97 6.30 10.66
CA THR A 112 12.18 7.76 10.59
C THR A 112 13.20 8.14 9.52
N ASP A 113 14.28 7.35 9.40
CA ASP A 113 15.39 7.59 8.48
C ASP A 113 15.14 7.12 7.04
N TYR A 114 14.00 6.50 6.76
CA TYR A 114 13.64 6.03 5.43
C TYR A 114 12.66 7.00 4.79
N ALA A 115 13.00 7.60 3.65
CA ALA A 115 12.09 8.47 2.91
C ALA A 115 11.01 7.64 2.19
N THR A 116 11.38 6.48 1.67
CA THR A 116 10.53 5.56 0.91
C THR A 116 10.86 4.10 1.24
N LEU A 117 9.98 3.19 0.85
CA LEU A 117 10.23 1.75 0.98
C LEU A 117 11.54 1.32 0.30
N LYS A 118 11.99 1.99 -0.78
CA LYS A 118 13.26 1.70 -1.46
C LYS A 118 14.48 1.87 -0.55
N ASP A 119 14.38 2.75 0.45
CA ASP A 119 15.46 3.11 1.36
C ASP A 119 15.58 2.13 2.55
N VAL A 120 14.56 1.28 2.75
CA VAL A 120 14.54 0.29 3.83
C VAL A 120 15.56 -0.83 3.52
N PRO A 121 16.34 -1.32 4.50
CA PRO A 121 17.15 -2.53 4.33
C PRO A 121 16.27 -3.74 3.94
N LEU A 122 16.67 -4.51 2.92
CA LEU A 122 15.86 -5.62 2.39
C LEU A 122 15.55 -6.67 3.46
N GLU A 123 16.51 -6.88 4.37
CA GLU A 123 16.47 -7.85 5.46
C GLU A 123 15.34 -7.56 6.47
N LEU A 124 14.93 -6.30 6.61
CA LEU A 124 13.82 -5.90 7.48
C LEU A 124 12.45 -6.35 6.94
N THR A 125 12.35 -6.52 5.63
CA THR A 125 11.12 -6.97 4.97
C THR A 125 11.13 -8.45 4.64
N ASP A 126 12.29 -9.11 4.68
CA ASP A 126 12.45 -10.50 4.28
C ASP A 126 11.69 -11.44 5.25
N PRO A 127 10.73 -12.24 4.76
CA PRO A 127 9.90 -13.08 5.62
C PRO A 127 10.66 -14.25 6.26
N GLU A 128 11.74 -14.74 5.66
CA GLU A 128 12.55 -15.82 6.24
C GLU A 128 13.38 -15.27 7.41
N ILE A 129 14.00 -14.11 7.22
CA ILE A 129 14.76 -13.43 8.29
C ILE A 129 13.81 -13.05 9.43
N GLN A 130 12.72 -12.35 9.14
CA GLN A 130 11.76 -11.90 10.15
C GLN A 130 11.03 -13.07 10.83
N GLY A 131 10.85 -14.19 10.12
CA GLY A 131 10.28 -15.42 10.66
C GLY A 131 11.18 -16.10 11.69
N ALA A 132 12.50 -15.98 11.55
CA ALA A 132 13.49 -16.54 12.46
C ALA A 132 13.70 -15.70 13.74
N LEU A 133 13.33 -14.41 13.72
CA LEU A 133 13.50 -13.50 14.85
C LEU A 133 12.43 -13.69 15.93
N PRO A 134 12.79 -13.51 17.22
CA PRO A 134 11.84 -13.30 18.31
C PRO A 134 10.87 -12.14 18.04
N PRO A 135 9.60 -12.17 18.52
CA PRO A 135 8.61 -11.13 18.22
C PRO A 135 9.02 -9.69 18.55
N ASP A 136 9.83 -9.50 19.58
CA ASP A 136 10.33 -8.21 20.07
C ASP A 136 11.50 -7.65 19.24
N GLU A 137 12.25 -8.53 18.57
CA GLU A 137 13.36 -8.20 17.67
C GLU A 137 12.94 -8.03 16.20
N ARG A 138 11.69 -8.37 15.88
CA ARG A 138 11.14 -8.16 14.53
C ARG A 138 11.02 -6.68 14.22
N TRP A 139 11.14 -6.36 12.94
CA TRP A 139 10.88 -5.02 12.45
C TRP A 139 9.45 -4.60 12.81
N ALA A 140 9.33 -3.46 13.50
CA ALA A 140 8.09 -3.07 14.17
C ALA A 140 6.87 -2.97 13.25
N PRO A 141 6.95 -2.50 11.98
CA PRO A 141 5.81 -2.54 11.06
C PRO A 141 5.22 -3.94 10.83
N LEU A 142 6.06 -4.98 10.71
CA LEU A 142 5.59 -6.36 10.54
C LEU A 142 5.03 -6.93 11.85
N GLN A 143 5.63 -6.58 12.98
CA GLN A 143 5.10 -6.94 14.28
C GLN A 143 3.73 -6.28 14.54
N LEU A 144 3.58 -5.01 14.16
CA LEU A 144 2.31 -4.28 14.23
C LEU A 144 1.23 -4.95 13.39
N GLU A 145 1.54 -5.36 12.16
CA GLU A 145 0.59 -6.09 11.31
C GLU A 145 0.11 -7.39 12.00
N ARG A 146 1.02 -8.14 12.63
CA ARG A 146 0.67 -9.35 13.39
C ARG A 146 -0.23 -9.04 14.58
N MET A 147 0.08 -7.98 15.34
CA MET A 147 -0.72 -7.58 16.50
C MET A 147 -2.13 -7.14 16.11
N LEU A 148 -2.24 -6.36 15.02
CA LEU A 148 -3.52 -5.97 14.43
C LEU A 148 -4.33 -7.19 13.98
N ARG A 149 -3.71 -8.14 13.29
CA ARG A 149 -4.35 -9.38 12.83
C ARG A 149 -4.78 -10.33 13.96
N ALA A 150 -4.28 -10.13 15.18
CA ALA A 150 -4.75 -10.86 16.34
C ALA A 150 -6.08 -10.32 16.89
N ILE A 151 -6.52 -9.11 16.47
CA ILE A 151 -7.86 -8.59 16.78
C ILE A 151 -8.88 -9.30 15.90
N ARG A 152 -9.89 -9.90 16.54
CA ARG A 152 -10.97 -10.59 15.80
C ARG A 152 -11.73 -9.58 14.94
N GLY A 153 -11.67 -9.76 13.62
CA GLY A 153 -12.31 -8.86 12.65
C GLY A 153 -11.34 -7.97 11.88
N ILE A 154 -10.04 -8.00 12.21
CA ILE A 154 -8.99 -7.34 11.44
C ILE A 154 -8.20 -8.42 10.68
N GLY A 155 -8.45 -8.51 9.38
CA GLY A 155 -7.69 -9.38 8.48
C GLY A 155 -6.45 -8.69 7.89
N PRO A 156 -5.68 -9.39 7.03
CA PRO A 156 -4.51 -8.81 6.36
C PRO A 156 -4.80 -7.51 5.61
N VAL A 157 -5.93 -7.43 4.90
CA VAL A 157 -6.36 -6.23 4.14
C VAL A 157 -6.59 -5.03 5.07
N SER A 158 -7.31 -5.24 6.18
CA SER A 158 -7.59 -4.17 7.13
C SER A 158 -6.32 -3.72 7.84
N ALA A 159 -5.47 -4.68 8.26
CA ALA A 159 -4.21 -4.39 8.93
C ALA A 159 -3.26 -3.60 8.03
N SER A 160 -3.06 -4.00 6.77
CA SER A 160 -2.19 -3.27 5.85
C SER A 160 -2.69 -1.86 5.58
N LYS A 161 -4.01 -1.66 5.44
CA LYS A 161 -4.59 -0.33 5.16
C LYS A 161 -4.43 0.60 6.37
N LEU A 162 -4.58 0.08 7.59
CA LEU A 162 -4.29 0.83 8.83
C LEU A 162 -2.81 1.23 8.93
N ILE A 163 -1.88 0.31 8.62
CA ILE A 163 -0.45 0.61 8.68
C ILE A 163 -0.03 1.55 7.55
N ALA A 164 -0.50 1.33 6.33
CA ALA A 164 -0.23 2.20 5.18
C ALA A 164 -0.71 3.64 5.44
N HIS A 165 -1.82 3.81 6.16
CA HIS A 165 -2.28 5.14 6.56
C HIS A 165 -1.30 5.86 7.51
N LYS A 166 -0.60 5.11 8.39
CA LYS A 166 0.40 5.66 9.32
C LYS A 166 1.80 5.78 8.72
N LEU A 167 2.15 4.86 7.83
CA LEU A 167 3.46 4.73 7.18
C LEU A 167 3.33 4.76 5.65
N PRO A 168 2.75 5.82 5.07
CA PRO A 168 2.31 5.85 3.66
C PRO A 168 3.42 5.67 2.63
N HIS A 169 4.65 6.05 2.97
CA HIS A 169 5.81 5.91 2.08
C HIS A 169 6.55 4.58 2.26
N ILE A 170 6.22 3.80 3.30
CA ILE A 170 6.97 2.62 3.72
C ILE A 170 6.14 1.34 3.63
N TYR A 171 4.87 1.36 4.02
CA TYR A 171 4.01 0.18 4.06
C TYR A 171 2.92 0.28 2.98
N PRO A 172 2.84 -0.66 2.02
CA PRO A 172 1.90 -0.58 0.92
C PRO A 172 0.52 -1.09 1.34
N VAL A 173 -0.52 -0.69 0.60
CA VAL A 173 -1.87 -1.24 0.81
C VAL A 173 -1.94 -2.63 0.21
N TYR A 174 -2.25 -3.63 1.04
CA TYR A 174 -2.60 -4.95 0.54
C TYR A 174 -4.11 -5.03 0.25
N ASP A 175 -4.46 -5.40 -0.98
CA ASP A 175 -5.82 -5.68 -1.40
C ASP A 175 -5.90 -7.06 -2.06
N ARG A 176 -7.04 -7.76 -1.91
CA ARG A 176 -7.21 -9.13 -2.44
C ARG A 176 -7.20 -9.15 -3.96
N GLU A 177 -7.78 -8.12 -4.59
CA GLU A 177 -7.80 -7.99 -6.05
C GLU A 177 -6.39 -7.72 -6.60
N VAL A 178 -5.61 -6.92 -5.88
CA VAL A 178 -4.19 -6.67 -6.19
C VAL A 178 -3.37 -7.94 -5.99
N ALA A 179 -3.61 -8.70 -4.92
CA ALA A 179 -2.92 -9.96 -4.67
C ALA A 179 -3.19 -11.01 -5.77
N ALA A 180 -4.41 -11.08 -6.29
CA ALA A 180 -4.78 -12.01 -7.35
C ALA A 180 -4.00 -11.76 -8.66
N LEU A 181 -3.55 -10.52 -8.90
CA LEU A 181 -2.81 -10.15 -10.12
C LEU A 181 -1.31 -9.96 -9.92
N ALA A 182 -0.89 -9.51 -8.74
CA ALA A 182 0.47 -9.08 -8.52
C ALA A 182 1.35 -10.16 -7.85
N LEU A 183 0.83 -10.93 -6.87
CA LEU A 183 1.69 -11.72 -5.97
C LEU A 183 0.95 -12.84 -5.22
N PRO A 184 1.58 -14.02 -4.95
CA PRO A 184 1.04 -14.96 -3.96
C PRO A 184 0.88 -14.29 -2.58
N SER A 185 -0.33 -14.42 -2.05
CA SER A 185 -1.01 -13.68 -0.96
C SER A 185 -0.38 -13.64 0.44
N ARG A 186 0.91 -13.94 0.63
CA ARG A 186 1.51 -14.06 1.98
C ARG A 186 2.71 -13.17 2.26
N HIS A 187 3.29 -12.56 1.24
CA HIS A 187 4.45 -11.67 1.40
C HIS A 187 4.36 -10.57 0.34
N TYR A 188 3.36 -9.69 0.38
CA TYR A 188 3.21 -8.63 -0.64
C TYR A 188 4.31 -7.56 -0.53
N LEU A 189 4.70 -7.23 0.70
CA LEU A 189 5.68 -6.19 1.01
C LEU A 189 7.07 -6.47 0.43
N HIS A 190 7.66 -7.63 0.74
CA HIS A 190 9.06 -7.91 0.36
C HIS A 190 9.32 -7.96 -1.15
N PRO A 191 8.49 -8.64 -1.97
CA PRO A 191 8.66 -8.64 -3.42
C PRO A 191 8.47 -7.25 -4.05
N LEU A 192 7.52 -6.44 -3.55
CA LEU A 192 7.37 -5.05 -4.00
C LEU A 192 8.59 -4.21 -3.61
N HIS A 193 9.05 -4.33 -2.36
CA HIS A 193 10.26 -3.65 -1.88
C HIS A 193 11.48 -3.99 -2.76
N ARG A 194 11.73 -5.28 -3.00
CA ARG A 194 12.82 -5.73 -3.87
C ARG A 194 12.69 -5.14 -5.27
N THR A 195 11.49 -5.13 -5.83
CA THR A 195 11.24 -4.54 -7.16
C THR A 195 11.56 -3.05 -7.20
N LEU A 196 11.11 -2.27 -6.22
CA LEU A 196 11.42 -0.84 -6.11
C LEU A 196 12.93 -0.56 -5.99
N ARG A 197 13.68 -1.49 -5.39
CA ARG A 197 15.12 -1.36 -5.19
C ARG A 197 15.95 -1.79 -6.41
N GLU A 198 15.49 -2.80 -7.13
CA GLU A 198 16.24 -3.42 -8.23
C GLU A 198 15.85 -2.90 -9.62
N THR A 199 14.78 -2.11 -9.73
CA THR A 199 14.25 -1.60 -11.01
C THR A 199 14.03 -0.08 -10.95
N ASP A 200 13.66 0.49 -12.10
CA ASP A 200 13.27 1.91 -12.25
C ASP A 200 11.79 2.17 -11.91
N LEU A 201 11.13 1.24 -11.21
CA LEU A 201 9.72 1.35 -10.86
C LEU A 201 9.43 2.61 -10.03
N GLY A 202 10.30 2.97 -9.10
CA GLY A 202 10.11 4.17 -8.27
C GLY A 202 10.08 5.44 -9.09
N GLU A 203 11.02 5.58 -10.03
CA GLU A 203 11.14 6.70 -10.95
C GLU A 203 9.91 6.78 -11.89
N LYS A 204 9.42 5.63 -12.37
CA LYS A 204 8.21 5.55 -13.20
C LYS A 204 6.95 5.95 -12.44
N LEU A 205 6.80 5.49 -11.19
CA LEU A 205 5.67 5.89 -10.34
C LEU A 205 5.70 7.40 -10.05
N ALA A 206 6.88 7.98 -9.85
CA ALA A 206 7.04 9.42 -9.67
C ALA A 206 6.62 10.20 -10.93
N ALA A 207 7.13 9.81 -12.10
CA ALA A 207 6.74 10.41 -13.38
C ALA A 207 5.23 10.28 -13.65
N LEU A 208 4.63 9.14 -13.31
CA LEU A 208 3.19 8.91 -13.46
C LEU A 208 2.36 9.81 -12.54
N ARG A 209 2.79 9.99 -11.28
CA ARG A 209 2.15 10.89 -10.32
C ARG A 209 2.15 12.34 -10.82
N GLU A 210 3.30 12.78 -11.34
CA GLU A 210 3.45 14.12 -11.93
C GLU A 210 2.57 14.30 -13.17
N ALA A 211 2.56 13.32 -14.08
CA ALA A 211 1.74 13.35 -15.29
C ALA A 211 0.23 13.41 -14.97
N ALA A 212 -0.21 12.76 -13.88
CA ALA A 212 -1.59 12.83 -13.40
C ALA A 212 -1.92 14.11 -12.60
N ALA A 213 -0.94 15.01 -12.40
CA ALA A 213 -1.04 16.21 -11.58
C ALA A 213 -1.48 15.93 -10.13
N LEU A 214 -1.01 14.84 -9.54
CA LEU A 214 -1.32 14.48 -8.15
C LEU A 214 -0.34 15.13 -7.17
N PRO A 215 -0.81 15.55 -5.98
CA PRO A 215 0.04 16.19 -4.99
C PRO A 215 1.03 15.21 -4.33
N ALA A 216 2.06 15.77 -3.70
CA ALA A 216 3.12 14.98 -3.06
C ALA A 216 2.64 14.13 -1.86
N SER A 217 1.53 14.54 -1.27
CA SER A 217 0.75 13.83 -0.24
C SER A 217 0.24 12.47 -0.70
N VAL A 218 0.04 12.25 -2.02
CA VAL A 218 -0.22 10.93 -2.57
C VAL A 218 1.10 10.16 -2.70
N PRO A 219 1.31 9.09 -1.90
CA PRO A 219 2.57 8.34 -1.90
C PRO A 219 2.75 7.52 -3.18
N LEU A 220 4.00 7.24 -3.56
CA LEU A 220 4.29 6.38 -4.72
C LEU A 220 3.72 4.96 -4.56
N LEU A 221 3.72 4.43 -3.34
CA LEU A 221 3.07 3.15 -3.04
C LEU A 221 1.57 3.20 -3.34
N ARG A 222 0.91 4.32 -3.03
CA ARG A 222 -0.50 4.51 -3.36
C ARG A 222 -0.74 4.58 -4.87
N VAL A 223 0.12 5.26 -5.61
CA VAL A 223 0.07 5.28 -7.09
C VAL A 223 0.15 3.86 -7.64
N PHE A 224 1.08 3.04 -7.13
CA PHE A 224 1.18 1.62 -7.49
C PHE A 224 -0.11 0.87 -7.17
N ASP A 225 -0.59 0.97 -5.93
CA ASP A 225 -1.76 0.24 -5.44
C ASP A 225 -3.04 0.61 -6.21
N VAL A 226 -3.23 1.89 -6.56
CA VAL A 226 -4.38 2.37 -7.36
C VAL A 226 -4.33 1.81 -8.77
N VAL A 227 -3.18 1.93 -9.45
CA VAL A 227 -3.07 1.47 -10.84
C VAL A 227 -3.26 -0.05 -10.91
N ALA A 228 -2.60 -0.80 -10.02
CA ALA A 228 -2.75 -2.25 -9.96
C ALA A 228 -4.20 -2.67 -9.68
N TRP A 229 -4.90 -1.99 -8.76
CA TRP A 229 -6.30 -2.27 -8.46
C TRP A 229 -7.25 -1.89 -9.60
N MET A 230 -7.03 -0.74 -10.24
CA MET A 230 -7.87 -0.26 -11.35
C MET A 230 -7.72 -1.15 -12.58
N GLU A 231 -6.51 -1.61 -12.89
CA GLU A 231 -6.30 -2.60 -13.96
C GLU A 231 -7.07 -3.89 -13.66
N ALA A 232 -7.03 -4.33 -12.41
CA ALA A 232 -7.66 -5.57 -11.96
C ALA A 232 -9.18 -5.60 -12.16
N THR A 233 -9.80 -4.50 -11.77
CA THR A 233 -11.25 -4.41 -11.55
C THR A 233 -11.95 -3.65 -12.68
N HIS A 234 -11.20 -2.86 -13.44
CA HIS A 234 -11.70 -2.04 -14.53
C HIS A 234 -10.80 -2.18 -15.77
N PRO A 235 -10.57 -3.41 -16.27
CA PRO A 235 -9.74 -3.60 -17.45
C PRO A 235 -10.34 -2.77 -18.59
N ALA A 236 -9.49 -1.98 -19.26
CA ALA A 236 -9.88 -1.41 -20.53
C ALA A 236 -10.37 -2.58 -21.39
N SER A 237 -11.57 -2.47 -21.97
CA SER A 237 -12.13 -3.48 -22.85
C SER A 237 -11.04 -3.88 -23.83
N ARG A 238 -10.44 -5.07 -23.66
CA ARG A 238 -9.44 -5.57 -24.60
C ARG A 238 -10.18 -5.66 -25.92
N SER A 239 -9.93 -4.71 -26.81
CA SER A 239 -10.34 -4.84 -28.20
C SER A 239 -9.71 -6.12 -28.68
N SER A 240 -10.54 -7.17 -28.78
CA SER A 240 -10.10 -8.43 -29.35
C SER A 240 -9.55 -8.10 -30.74
N PRO A 241 -8.37 -8.62 -31.12
CA PRO A 241 -7.98 -8.54 -32.52
C PRO A 241 -9.11 -9.20 -33.30
N LYS A 242 -9.71 -8.46 -34.23
CA LYS A 242 -10.57 -9.07 -35.24
C LYS A 242 -9.70 -10.09 -35.96
N VAL A 243 -10.01 -11.37 -35.75
CA VAL A 243 -9.51 -12.49 -36.55
C VAL A 243 -9.90 -12.27 -38.00
#